data_AF-A0A8H9FZH6-F1
#
_entry.id   AF-A0A8H9FZH6-F1
#
_cell.length_a   1.000
_cell.length_b   1.000
_cell.length_c   1.000
_cell.angle_alpha   90.00
_cell.angle_beta   90.00
_cell.angle_gamma   90.00
#
_symmetry.space_group_name_H-M   'P 1'
#
loop_
_entity.id
_entity.type
_entity.pdbx_description
1 polymer ?
#
loop_
_entity_poly.entity_id
_entity_poly.type
_entity_poly.pdbx_seq_one_letter_code
_entity_poly.pdbx_strand_id
1 'polypeptide(L)'
;MANNNLEIEAIELIKFLNLPALVMEIYNENISDPELDELLKYNYSKPDSIFELDKEDQDSYKVDRYKPIFEMNHSQIIAYDSQKAGYILYNIEEDIDNPEYLTWDGVWLEEVSEWWENEWEDAEILKAGKALGLQYTQQIVDELNQVNGGTGFSTTESKNKWLDEKKKAWNLYV
;
A
#
# COMPACT_ATOMS: atom_id res chain seq x y z
N MET A 1 2.93 -28.21 -3.18
CA MET A 1 3.76 -27.03 -2.91
C MET A 1 3.60 -26.13 -4.12
N ALA A 2 2.62 -25.23 -4.07
CA ALA A 2 2.43 -24.22 -5.12
C ALA A 2 3.66 -23.28 -5.12
N ASN A 3 3.90 -22.62 -6.25
CA ASN A 3 5.20 -22.13 -6.69
C ASN A 3 5.82 -21.04 -5.79
N ASN A 4 6.98 -21.34 -5.22
CA ASN A 4 7.92 -20.39 -4.58
C ASN A 4 8.50 -19.35 -5.59
N ASN A 5 8.17 -19.44 -6.89
CA ASN A 5 8.74 -18.54 -7.90
C ASN A 5 8.19 -17.11 -7.82
N LEU A 6 6.89 -16.93 -7.55
CA LEU A 6 6.32 -15.58 -7.46
C LEU A 6 6.86 -14.81 -6.24
N GLU A 7 7.01 -15.51 -5.11
CA GLU A 7 7.65 -14.94 -3.92
C GLU A 7 9.10 -14.52 -4.20
N ILE A 8 9.88 -15.36 -4.88
CA ILE A 8 11.26 -15.02 -5.27
C ILE A 8 11.27 -13.80 -6.22
N GLU A 9 10.41 -13.79 -7.23
CA GLU A 9 10.30 -12.66 -8.19
C GLU A 9 9.92 -11.36 -7.49
N ALA A 10 8.98 -11.41 -6.53
CA ALA A 10 8.57 -10.26 -5.74
C ALA A 10 9.72 -9.73 -4.86
N ILE A 11 10.49 -10.61 -4.21
CA ILE A 11 11.67 -10.22 -3.43
C ILE A 11 12.74 -9.56 -4.33
N GLU A 12 12.98 -10.11 -5.52
CA GLU A 12 13.90 -9.49 -6.49
C GLU A 12 13.39 -8.13 -6.95
N LEU A 13 12.09 -8.00 -7.18
CA LEU A 13 11.45 -6.75 -7.56
C LEU A 13 11.54 -5.68 -6.46
N ILE A 14 11.25 -6.03 -5.20
CA ILE A 14 11.37 -5.14 -4.03
C ILE A 14 12.78 -4.56 -3.95
N LYS A 15 13.81 -5.41 -4.15
CA LYS A 15 15.21 -4.98 -4.19
C LYS A 15 15.52 -4.09 -5.40
N PHE A 16 15.03 -4.45 -6.58
CA PHE A 16 15.23 -3.68 -7.81
C PHE A 16 14.63 -2.28 -7.72
N LEU A 17 13.42 -2.17 -7.17
CA LEU A 17 12.73 -0.91 -6.92
C LEU A 17 13.34 -0.10 -5.77
N ASN A 18 14.28 -0.69 -5.03
CA ASN A 18 14.91 -0.12 -3.85
C ASN A 18 13.86 0.37 -2.83
N LEU A 19 12.85 -0.47 -2.58
CA LEU A 19 11.82 -0.18 -1.60
C LEU A 19 12.40 -0.13 -0.18
N PRO A 20 11.74 0.60 0.74
CA PRO A 20 12.18 0.73 2.13
C PRO A 20 12.34 -0.62 2.83
N ALA A 21 13.30 -0.72 3.75
CA ALA A 21 13.65 -1.96 4.44
C ALA A 21 12.43 -2.62 5.13
N LEU A 22 11.51 -1.80 5.67
CA LEU A 22 10.29 -2.28 6.31
C LEU A 22 9.45 -3.18 5.40
N VAL A 23 9.42 -2.93 4.08
CA VAL A 23 8.68 -3.79 3.13
C VAL A 23 9.22 -5.21 3.17
N MET A 24 10.55 -5.38 3.19
CA MET A 24 11.19 -6.69 3.32
C MET A 24 11.02 -7.29 4.71
N GLU A 25 10.98 -6.48 5.77
CA GLU A 25 10.75 -6.97 7.13
C GLU A 25 9.35 -7.56 7.29
N ILE A 26 8.34 -6.88 6.76
CA ILE A 26 6.95 -7.37 6.71
C ILE A 26 6.87 -8.66 5.90
N TYR A 27 7.56 -8.69 4.76
CA TYR A 27 7.61 -9.88 3.89
C TYR A 27 8.21 -11.11 4.59
N ASN A 28 9.16 -10.90 5.51
CA ASN A 28 9.79 -11.96 6.29
C ASN A 28 9.11 -12.21 7.64
N GLU A 29 7.96 -11.56 7.91
CA GLU A 29 7.23 -11.64 9.19
C GLU A 29 8.11 -11.31 10.40
N ASN A 30 9.07 -10.38 10.22
CA ASN A 30 10.07 -10.05 11.22
C ASN A 30 10.38 -8.55 11.22
N ILE A 31 9.40 -7.76 11.65
CA ILE A 31 9.53 -6.31 11.84
C ILE A 31 10.45 -6.07 13.04
N SER A 32 11.54 -5.35 12.79
CA SER A 32 12.63 -5.19 13.77
C SER A 32 12.32 -4.18 14.87
N ASP A 33 11.47 -3.19 14.58
CA ASP A 33 11.01 -2.17 15.52
C ASP A 33 9.71 -2.65 16.21
N PRO A 34 9.70 -2.86 17.54
CA PRO A 34 8.54 -3.42 18.24
C PRO A 34 7.28 -2.56 18.18
N GLU A 35 7.41 -1.23 18.12
CA GLU A 35 6.22 -0.35 18.05
C GLU A 35 5.62 -0.42 16.64
N LEU A 36 6.46 -0.50 15.59
CA LEU A 36 5.97 -0.72 14.23
C LEU A 36 5.40 -2.13 14.06
N ASP A 37 6.00 -3.14 14.71
CA ASP A 37 5.46 -4.50 14.72
C ASP A 37 4.04 -4.55 15.29
N GLU A 38 3.82 -3.88 16.42
CA GLU A 38 2.49 -3.81 17.05
C GLU A 38 1.44 -3.15 16.15
N LEU A 39 1.81 -2.07 15.45
CA LEU A 39 0.92 -1.32 14.56
C LEU A 39 0.62 -2.05 13.24
N LEU A 40 1.61 -2.76 12.68
CA LEU A 40 1.57 -3.20 11.28
C LEU A 40 1.32 -4.71 11.10
N LYS A 41 1.80 -5.57 11.99
CA LYS A 41 1.89 -7.03 11.73
C LYS A 41 0.58 -7.74 11.40
N TYR A 42 -0.55 -7.18 11.80
CA TYR A 42 -1.86 -7.80 11.58
C TYR A 42 -2.47 -7.36 10.26
N ASN A 43 -2.20 -6.15 9.81
CA ASN A 43 -2.85 -5.58 8.64
C ASN A 43 -1.98 -5.67 7.38
N TYR A 44 -0.68 -5.96 7.52
CA TYR A 44 0.24 -5.97 6.40
C TYR A 44 1.06 -7.25 6.36
N SER A 45 1.09 -7.86 5.19
CA SER A 45 1.82 -9.10 4.95
C SER A 45 2.34 -9.17 3.52
N LYS A 46 3.14 -10.20 3.24
CA LYS A 46 3.30 -10.64 1.86
C LYS A 46 1.96 -11.13 1.30
N PRO A 47 1.73 -11.04 -0.02
CA PRO A 47 0.44 -11.39 -0.63
C PRO A 47 0.29 -12.90 -0.84
N ASP A 48 0.31 -13.66 0.26
CA ASP A 48 0.10 -15.11 0.26
C ASP A 48 -1.28 -15.48 -0.30
N SER A 49 -2.27 -14.60 -0.14
CA SER A 49 -3.59 -14.71 -0.78
C SER A 49 -3.53 -14.85 -2.30
N ILE A 50 -2.43 -14.41 -2.94
CA ILE A 50 -2.16 -14.58 -4.37
C ILE A 50 -1.15 -15.70 -4.62
N PHE A 51 -0.11 -15.82 -3.80
CA PHE A 51 0.96 -16.81 -4.02
C PHE A 51 0.49 -18.26 -3.84
N GLU A 52 -0.47 -18.50 -2.96
CA GLU A 52 -0.98 -19.83 -2.66
C GLU A 52 -2.05 -20.32 -3.64
N LEU A 53 -2.57 -19.43 -4.48
CA LEU A 53 -3.53 -19.76 -5.55
C LEU A 53 -2.91 -20.71 -6.58
N ASP A 54 -3.77 -21.43 -7.30
CA ASP A 54 -3.33 -22.18 -8.46
C ASP A 54 -3.02 -21.26 -9.64
N LYS A 55 -2.42 -21.81 -10.71
CA LYS A 55 -1.99 -21.00 -11.85
C LYS A 55 -3.16 -20.37 -12.60
N GLU A 56 -4.32 -21.02 -12.65
CA GLU A 56 -5.51 -20.50 -13.34
C GLU A 56 -6.05 -19.28 -12.59
N ASP A 57 -6.15 -19.38 -11.27
CA ASP A 57 -6.57 -18.28 -10.41
C ASP A 57 -5.53 -17.13 -10.41
N GLN A 58 -4.23 -17.44 -10.38
CA GLN A 58 -3.17 -16.43 -10.52
C GLN A 58 -3.25 -15.67 -11.86
N ASP A 59 -3.58 -16.38 -12.95
CA ASP A 59 -3.71 -15.78 -14.28
C ASP A 59 -4.90 -14.80 -14.35
N SER A 60 -5.95 -15.02 -13.55
CA SER A 60 -7.08 -14.08 -13.44
C SER A 60 -6.65 -12.69 -12.92
N TYR A 61 -5.70 -12.66 -11.98
CA TYR A 61 -5.07 -11.42 -11.48
C TYR A 61 -3.94 -10.89 -12.38
N LYS A 62 -3.66 -11.56 -13.51
CA LYS A 62 -2.63 -11.14 -14.47
C LYS A 62 -1.25 -10.98 -13.79
N VAL A 63 -0.88 -11.87 -12.87
CA VAL A 63 0.35 -11.77 -12.04
C VAL A 63 1.66 -11.72 -12.84
N ASP A 64 1.64 -12.15 -14.11
CA ASP A 64 2.78 -12.00 -15.02
C ASP A 64 3.05 -10.53 -15.39
N ARG A 65 2.01 -9.69 -15.38
CA ARG A 65 2.08 -8.26 -15.62
C ARG A 65 2.09 -7.46 -14.31
N TYR A 66 1.13 -7.74 -13.44
CA TYR A 66 0.95 -7.04 -12.17
C TYR A 66 1.59 -7.86 -11.06
N LYS A 67 2.86 -7.57 -10.78
CA LYS A 67 3.65 -8.34 -9.82
C LYS A 67 3.22 -7.95 -8.41
N PRO A 68 2.59 -8.86 -7.62
CA PRO A 68 2.18 -8.56 -6.25
C PRO A 68 3.40 -8.29 -5.38
N ILE A 69 3.34 -7.23 -4.57
CA ILE A 69 4.43 -6.85 -3.66
C ILE A 69 3.98 -6.97 -2.20
N PHE A 70 2.74 -6.61 -1.94
CA PHE A 70 2.29 -6.35 -0.58
C PHE A 70 0.78 -6.55 -0.48
N GLU A 71 0.33 -7.09 0.64
CA GLU A 71 -1.09 -7.18 0.99
C GLU A 71 -1.39 -6.28 2.18
N MET A 72 -2.47 -5.52 2.07
CA MET A 72 -2.98 -4.58 3.06
C MET A 72 -4.40 -4.99 3.45
N ASN A 73 -4.69 -4.90 4.75
CA ASN A 73 -6.01 -5.09 5.32
C ASN A 73 -6.69 -6.40 4.85
N HIS A 74 -5.88 -7.47 4.71
CA HIS A 74 -6.26 -8.84 4.33
C HIS A 74 -6.95 -9.01 2.97
N SER A 75 -6.95 -7.99 2.10
CA SER A 75 -7.74 -8.06 0.87
C SER A 75 -7.25 -7.15 -0.25
N GLN A 76 -6.54 -6.06 0.08
CA GLN A 76 -6.04 -5.15 -0.93
C GLN A 76 -4.59 -5.49 -1.27
N ILE A 77 -4.28 -5.58 -2.56
CA ILE A 77 -2.95 -5.90 -3.07
C ILE A 77 -2.33 -4.66 -3.68
N ILE A 78 -1.11 -4.32 -3.24
CA ILE A 78 -0.20 -3.46 -4.00
C ILE A 78 0.55 -4.35 -4.97
N ALA A 79 0.39 -4.08 -6.27
CA ALA A 79 1.17 -4.71 -7.32
C ALA A 79 1.90 -3.67 -8.16
N TYR A 80 2.95 -4.09 -8.86
CA TYR A 80 3.74 -3.23 -9.72
C TYR A 80 3.66 -3.70 -11.18
N ASP A 81 3.39 -2.76 -12.08
CA ASP A 81 3.43 -2.98 -13.53
C ASP A 81 4.77 -2.50 -14.09
N SER A 82 5.65 -3.46 -14.40
CA SER A 82 6.97 -3.17 -14.98
C SER A 82 6.93 -2.50 -16.37
N GLN A 83 5.81 -2.61 -17.11
CA GLN A 83 5.67 -1.97 -18.42
C GLN A 83 5.32 -0.48 -18.29
N LYS A 84 4.60 -0.12 -17.23
CA LYS A 84 4.20 1.27 -16.94
C LYS A 84 5.11 1.94 -15.92
N ALA A 85 5.95 1.16 -15.23
CA ALA A 85 6.80 1.61 -14.15
C ALA A 85 6.03 2.28 -13.00
N GLY A 86 4.84 1.76 -12.69
CA GLY A 86 3.95 2.29 -11.65
C GLY A 86 3.29 1.18 -10.83
N TYR A 87 2.81 1.55 -9.66
CA TYR A 87 2.06 0.68 -8.75
C TYR A 87 0.57 0.75 -9.05
N ILE A 88 -0.14 -0.31 -8.75
CA ILE A 88 -1.60 -0.39 -8.80
C ILE A 88 -2.11 -0.95 -7.47
N LEU A 89 -3.35 -0.62 -7.14
CA LEU A 89 -4.12 -1.24 -6.07
C LEU A 89 -5.26 -2.03 -6.68
N TYR A 90 -5.53 -3.22 -6.14
CA TYR A 90 -6.74 -3.98 -6.44
C TYR A 90 -7.15 -4.82 -5.23
N ASN A 91 -8.44 -5.14 -5.13
CA ASN A 91 -8.95 -6.04 -4.10
C ASN A 91 -9.02 -7.47 -4.63
N ILE A 92 -8.72 -8.48 -3.80
CA ILE A 92 -8.78 -9.90 -4.18
C ILE A 92 -10.20 -10.37 -4.56
N GLU A 93 -11.25 -9.60 -4.27
CA GLU A 93 -12.62 -9.95 -4.64
C GLU A 93 -13.11 -9.18 -5.89
N GLU A 94 -12.24 -8.38 -6.52
CA GLU A 94 -12.59 -7.50 -7.62
C GLU A 94 -11.72 -7.73 -8.85
N ASP A 95 -12.33 -7.59 -10.04
CA ASP A 95 -11.60 -7.64 -11.30
C ASP A 95 -10.68 -6.42 -11.47
N ILE A 96 -9.47 -6.64 -12.01
CA ILE A 96 -8.53 -5.56 -12.32
C ILE A 96 -8.89 -4.91 -13.67
N ASP A 97 -9.83 -3.96 -13.60
CA ASP A 97 -10.33 -3.18 -14.73
C ASP A 97 -9.86 -1.73 -14.70
N ASN A 98 -9.09 -1.33 -15.73
CA ASN A 98 -8.54 0.02 -15.89
C ASN A 98 -7.88 0.59 -14.62
N PRO A 99 -6.86 -0.09 -14.06
CA PRO A 99 -6.24 0.34 -12.81
C PRO A 99 -5.58 1.71 -12.96
N GLU A 100 -5.64 2.51 -11.90
CA GLU A 100 -4.83 3.71 -11.78
C GLU A 100 -3.36 3.32 -11.57
N TYR A 101 -2.46 3.97 -12.30
CA TYR A 101 -1.02 3.81 -12.11
C TYR A 101 -0.49 4.92 -11.22
N LEU A 102 0.07 4.52 -10.09
CA LEU A 102 0.44 5.41 -8.99
C LEU A 102 1.93 5.28 -8.65
N THR A 103 2.48 6.31 -8.02
CA THR A 103 3.77 6.26 -7.33
C THR A 103 3.64 5.48 -6.03
N TRP A 104 4.77 5.16 -5.37
CA TRP A 104 4.75 4.53 -4.04
C TRP A 104 3.96 5.36 -3.02
N ASP A 105 4.19 6.67 -2.95
CA ASP A 105 3.36 7.56 -2.12
C ASP A 105 1.87 7.55 -2.50
N GLY A 106 1.55 7.29 -3.77
CA GLY A 106 0.18 7.32 -4.28
C GLY A 106 -0.65 6.13 -3.78
N VAL A 107 -0.04 4.95 -3.70
CA VAL A 107 -0.72 3.74 -3.20
C VAL A 107 -0.90 3.74 -1.67
N TRP A 108 -0.13 4.56 -0.94
CA TRP A 108 -0.26 4.69 0.52
C TRP A 108 -1.08 5.90 0.98
N LEU A 109 -1.46 6.80 0.06
CA LEU A 109 -2.15 8.04 0.42
C LEU A 109 -3.43 7.80 1.21
N GLU A 110 -4.28 6.89 0.73
CA GLU A 110 -5.54 6.56 1.38
C GLU A 110 -5.30 5.85 2.71
N GLU A 111 -4.37 4.88 2.74
CA GLU A 111 -4.03 4.14 3.95
C GLU A 111 -3.53 5.06 5.09
N VAL A 112 -2.68 6.04 4.78
CA VAL A 112 -2.22 7.02 5.78
C VAL A 112 -3.38 7.85 6.33
N SER A 113 -4.38 8.16 5.48
CA SER A 113 -5.59 8.84 5.96
C SER A 113 -6.43 7.94 6.85
N GLU A 114 -6.47 6.64 6.57
CA GLU A 114 -7.18 5.65 7.38
C GLU A 114 -6.53 5.41 8.74
N TRP A 115 -5.20 5.46 8.84
CA TRP A 115 -4.53 5.42 10.15
C TRP A 115 -5.00 6.56 11.06
N TRP A 116 -5.12 7.76 10.52
CA TRP A 116 -5.64 8.91 11.25
C TRP A 116 -7.12 8.74 11.61
N GLU A 117 -7.95 8.25 10.69
CA GLU A 117 -9.38 7.97 10.95
C GLU A 117 -9.58 6.85 11.99
N ASN A 118 -8.63 5.92 12.10
CA ASN A 118 -8.58 4.86 13.10
C ASN A 118 -7.93 5.30 14.43
N GLU A 119 -7.77 6.60 14.64
CA GLU A 119 -7.27 7.20 15.88
C GLU A 119 -5.83 6.80 16.27
N TRP A 120 -4.98 6.46 15.29
CA TRP A 120 -3.54 6.35 15.54
C TRP A 120 -3.00 7.72 15.96
N GLU A 121 -2.04 7.73 16.90
CA GLU A 121 -1.39 8.98 17.27
C GLU A 121 -0.57 9.53 16.10
N ASP A 122 -0.54 10.85 15.93
CA ASP A 122 0.26 11.50 14.87
C ASP A 122 1.71 11.00 14.85
N ALA A 123 2.31 10.78 16.03
CA ALA A 123 3.67 10.26 16.14
C ALA A 123 3.83 8.83 15.59
N GLU A 124 2.83 7.98 15.76
CA GLU A 124 2.78 6.61 15.23
C GLU A 124 2.67 6.63 13.71
N ILE A 125 1.75 7.43 13.18
CA ILE A 125 1.56 7.64 11.73
C ILE A 125 2.85 8.13 11.09
N LEU A 126 3.50 9.13 11.67
CA LEU A 126 4.77 9.68 11.17
C LEU A 126 5.90 8.65 11.24
N LYS A 127 5.92 7.81 12.28
CA LYS A 127 6.90 6.73 12.41
C LYS A 127 6.72 5.69 11.32
N ALA A 128 5.49 5.22 11.11
CA ALA A 128 5.15 4.25 10.06
C ALA A 128 5.45 4.79 8.66
N GLY A 129 4.99 6.02 8.37
CA GLY A 129 5.24 6.66 7.08
C GLY A 129 6.73 6.85 6.78
N LYS A 130 7.54 7.23 7.79
CA LYS A 130 9.00 7.31 7.64
C LYS A 130 9.62 5.94 7.35
N ALA A 131 9.18 4.89 8.04
CA ALA A 131 9.70 3.54 7.84
C ALA A 131 9.32 2.97 6.45
N LEU A 132 8.16 3.37 5.93
CA LEU A 132 7.71 3.11 4.56
C LEU A 132 8.23 4.14 3.53
N GLY A 133 9.15 5.01 3.91
CA GLY A 133 9.79 5.97 3.00
C GLY A 133 8.82 6.96 2.32
N LEU A 134 7.66 7.22 2.94
CA LEU A 134 6.62 8.09 2.40
C LEU A 134 7.00 9.57 2.59
N GLN A 135 6.93 10.33 1.51
CA GLN A 135 7.33 11.74 1.45
C GLN A 135 6.26 12.67 2.03
N TYR A 136 4.99 12.29 1.88
CA TYR A 136 3.85 13.19 2.16
C TYR A 136 3.16 12.94 3.50
N THR A 137 3.60 11.97 4.31
CA THR A 137 2.91 11.60 5.58
C THR A 137 2.66 12.79 6.51
N GLN A 138 3.66 13.65 6.75
CA GLN A 138 3.47 14.83 7.61
C GLN A 138 2.42 15.78 7.04
N GLN A 139 2.43 16.01 5.72
CA GLN A 139 1.48 16.92 5.09
C GLN A 139 0.06 16.35 5.15
N ILE A 140 -0.10 15.04 5.00
CA ILE A 140 -1.40 14.36 5.14
C ILE A 140 -1.95 14.60 6.56
N VAL A 141 -1.16 14.28 7.59
CA VAL A 141 -1.57 14.45 9.00
C VAL A 141 -1.91 15.92 9.32
N ASP A 142 -1.06 16.86 8.91
CA ASP A 142 -1.28 18.29 9.15
C ASP A 142 -2.58 18.79 8.50
N GLU A 143 -2.91 18.29 7.31
CA GLU A 143 -4.15 18.65 6.62
C GLU A 143 -5.38 18.02 7.29
N LEU A 144 -5.33 16.73 7.64
CA LEU A 144 -6.45 16.03 8.29
C LEU A 144 -6.81 16.66 9.64
N ASN A 145 -5.79 17.04 10.43
CA ASN A 145 -5.97 17.79 11.68
C ASN A 145 -6.65 19.16 11.48
N GLN A 146 -6.66 19.71 10.26
CA GLN A 146 -7.34 20.97 9.93
C GLN A 146 -8.74 20.76 9.32
N VAL A 147 -8.99 19.59 8.70
CA VAL A 147 -10.30 19.28 8.09
C VAL A 147 -11.38 19.29 9.17
N ASN A 148 -12.45 20.06 8.93
CA ASN A 148 -13.60 20.18 9.83
C ASN A 148 -13.22 20.45 11.30
N GLY A 149 -12.13 21.20 11.54
CA GLY A 149 -11.65 21.50 12.88
C GLY A 149 -11.06 20.28 13.61
N GLY A 150 -10.45 19.34 12.86
CA GLY A 150 -9.81 18.14 13.41
C GLY A 150 -10.77 16.97 13.59
N THR A 151 -11.88 16.95 12.85
CA THR A 151 -12.88 15.86 12.91
C THR A 151 -12.88 14.98 11.65
N GLY A 152 -11.97 15.23 10.71
CA GLY A 152 -11.85 14.46 9.47
C GLY A 152 -12.98 14.75 8.48
N PHE A 153 -13.10 13.90 7.45
CA PHE A 153 -14.09 14.09 6.39
C PHE A 153 -15.50 13.73 6.87
N SER A 154 -16.46 14.59 6.57
CA SER A 154 -17.87 14.37 6.94
C SER A 154 -18.59 13.35 6.03
N THR A 155 -18.03 13.04 4.87
CA THR A 155 -18.59 12.09 3.90
C THR A 155 -17.47 11.41 3.11
N THR A 156 -17.74 10.20 2.61
CA THR A 156 -16.86 9.49 1.67
C THR A 156 -16.62 10.28 0.38
N GLU A 157 -17.62 11.00 -0.14
CA GLU A 157 -17.46 11.86 -1.32
C GLU A 157 -16.43 12.97 -1.09
N SER A 158 -16.45 13.60 0.07
CA SER A 158 -15.46 14.62 0.46
C SER A 158 -14.05 14.02 0.59
N LYS A 159 -13.91 12.83 1.18
CA LYS A 159 -12.63 12.11 1.29
C LYS A 159 -12.08 11.80 -0.11
N ASN A 160 -12.89 11.19 -0.98
CA ASN A 160 -12.49 10.81 -2.33
C ASN A 160 -12.07 12.03 -3.16
N LYS A 161 -12.80 13.14 -3.03
CA LYS A 161 -12.42 14.39 -3.70
C LYS A 161 -11.06 14.91 -3.21
N TRP A 162 -10.81 14.88 -1.90
CA TRP A 162 -9.52 15.28 -1.36
C TRP A 162 -8.40 14.36 -1.84
N LEU A 163 -8.59 13.04 -1.82
CA LEU A 163 -7.62 12.07 -2.33
C LEU A 163 -7.24 12.37 -3.79
N ASP A 164 -8.23 12.58 -4.67
CA ASP A 164 -7.99 12.93 -6.07
C ASP A 164 -7.26 14.27 -6.25
N GLU A 165 -7.60 15.26 -5.44
CA GLU A 165 -6.92 16.56 -5.44
C GLU A 165 -5.46 16.42 -5.03
N LYS A 166 -5.16 15.62 -3.99
CA LYS A 166 -3.79 15.36 -3.52
C LYS A 166 -2.98 14.55 -4.52
N LYS A 167 -3.54 13.48 -5.09
CA LYS A 167 -2.88 12.71 -6.16
C LYS A 167 -2.42 13.60 -7.31
N LYS A 168 -3.26 14.57 -7.73
CA LYS A 168 -2.91 15.55 -8.77
C LYS A 168 -1.88 16.57 -8.29
N ALA A 169 -2.09 17.16 -7.11
CA ALA A 169 -1.23 18.22 -6.58
C ALA A 169 0.20 17.74 -6.30
N TRP A 170 0.35 16.49 -5.87
CA TRP A 170 1.63 15.88 -5.52
C TRP A 170 2.23 15.02 -6.65
N ASN A 171 1.60 15.00 -7.83
CA ASN A 171 2.00 14.22 -9.00
C ASN A 171 2.19 12.73 -8.70
N LEU A 172 1.21 12.12 -8.03
CA LEU A 172 1.24 10.72 -7.61
C LEU A 172 0.79 9.73 -8.70
N TYR A 173 0.46 10.23 -9.90
CA TYR A 173 0.14 9.40 -11.06
C TYR A 173 1.40 9.13 -11.90
N VAL A 174 1.44 7.97 -12.57
CA VAL A 174 2.49 7.55 -13.51
C VAL A 174 2.00 7.58 -14.95
#